data_AF-A0A951K0D1-F1
#
_entry.id   AF-A0A951K0D1-F1
#
_cell.length_a   1.000
_cell.length_b   1.000
_cell.length_c   1.000
_cell.angle_alpha   90.00
_cell.angle_beta   90.00
_cell.angle_gamma   90.00
#
_symmetry.space_group_name_H-M   'P 1'
#
loop_
_entity.id
_entity.type
_entity.pdbx_description
1 polymer ?
#
loop_
_entity_poly.entity_id
_entity_poly.type
_entity_poly.pdbx_seq_one_letter_code
_entity_poly.pdbx_strand_id
1 'polypeptide(L)'
;MPEGLVPPFIEPTGPAVDDATVLAGYARDEPAGHSPRFHVERPTLIVGRTFAAAIRVGPRTLLVRDDLPDDLAPAKAEVEEALVGAGMTRFDEQTLLATPVALQLLGLRLSSWDLWGVDIDEAFANLRAACVADPPSPFA
;
A
#
# COMPACT_ATOMS: atom_id res chain seq x y z
N MET A 1 -26.88 17.34 -7.34
CA MET A 1 -25.63 16.87 -6.68
C MET A 1 -25.21 15.65 -7.47
N PRO A 2 -24.16 15.67 -8.32
CA PRO A 2 -23.70 14.41 -8.88
C PRO A 2 -22.94 13.67 -7.76
N GLU A 3 -23.36 12.43 -7.57
CA GLU A 3 -22.89 11.48 -6.59
C GLU A 3 -21.37 11.29 -6.74
N GLY A 4 -20.66 11.29 -5.62
CA GLY A 4 -19.24 10.99 -5.55
C GLY A 4 -19.01 9.53 -5.93
N LEU A 5 -18.95 9.26 -7.23
CA LEU A 5 -18.55 7.98 -7.78
C LEU A 5 -17.03 7.90 -7.63
N VAL A 6 -16.57 7.32 -6.52
CA VAL A 6 -15.20 6.77 -6.46
C VAL A 6 -15.18 5.68 -7.55
N PRO A 7 -14.31 5.78 -8.58
CA PRO A 7 -14.23 4.74 -9.60
C PRO A 7 -14.00 3.39 -8.92
N PRO A 8 -14.62 2.29 -9.38
CA PRO A 8 -14.33 0.99 -8.80
C PRO A 8 -12.83 0.70 -8.94
N PHE A 9 -12.26 0.19 -7.86
CA PHE A 9 -10.99 -0.54 -7.83
C PHE A 9 -10.94 -1.50 -9.05
N ILE A 10 -9.91 -1.36 -9.89
CA ILE A 10 -9.83 -2.00 -11.22
C ILE A 10 -9.69 -3.52 -11.04
N GLU A 11 -10.23 -4.32 -11.97
CA GLU A 11 -10.02 -5.78 -11.96
C GLU A 11 -8.52 -6.14 -11.79
N PRO A 12 -8.20 -7.17 -10.99
CA PRO A 12 -6.82 -7.61 -10.78
C PRO A 12 -6.12 -7.86 -12.12
N THR A 13 -5.01 -7.17 -12.36
CA THR A 13 -4.22 -7.32 -13.59
C THR A 13 -3.13 -8.37 -13.42
N GLY A 14 -2.75 -9.05 -14.50
CA GLY A 14 -1.66 -10.04 -14.50
C GLY A 14 -2.10 -11.50 -14.24
N PRO A 15 -1.14 -12.45 -14.17
CA PRO A 15 -1.44 -13.86 -13.99
C PRO A 15 -1.94 -14.17 -12.57
N ALA A 16 -2.80 -15.18 -12.45
CA ALA A 16 -3.20 -15.75 -11.16
C ALA A 16 -2.01 -16.51 -10.54
N VAL A 17 -1.65 -16.17 -9.31
CA VAL A 17 -0.54 -16.72 -8.52
C VAL A 17 -0.95 -16.89 -7.05
N ASP A 18 -0.05 -17.42 -6.21
CA ASP A 18 -0.28 -17.53 -4.77
C ASP A 18 0.00 -16.22 -4.01
N ASP A 19 -0.52 -16.11 -2.78
CA ASP A 19 -0.39 -14.93 -1.92
C ASP A 19 1.10 -14.56 -1.70
N ALA A 20 1.95 -15.56 -1.45
CA ALA A 20 3.38 -15.34 -1.20
C ALA A 20 4.07 -14.69 -2.41
N THR A 21 3.73 -15.11 -3.63
CA THR A 21 4.26 -14.53 -4.87
C THR A 21 3.79 -13.09 -5.05
N VAL A 22 2.50 -12.79 -4.79
CA VAL A 22 1.99 -11.41 -4.86
C VAL A 22 2.73 -10.52 -3.86
N LEU A 23 2.82 -10.95 -2.61
CA LEU A 23 3.44 -10.17 -1.53
C LEU A 23 4.93 -9.96 -1.76
N ALA A 24 5.66 -11.01 -2.20
CA ALA A 24 7.08 -10.92 -2.51
C ALA A 24 7.36 -10.03 -3.72
N GLY A 25 6.55 -10.14 -4.78
CA GLY A 25 6.64 -9.28 -5.96
C GLY A 25 6.36 -7.82 -5.60
N TYR A 26 5.29 -7.57 -4.84
CA TYR A 26 4.98 -6.24 -4.34
C TYR A 26 6.12 -5.72 -3.46
N ALA A 27 6.63 -6.46 -2.48
CA ALA A 27 7.73 -6.00 -1.62
C ALA A 27 8.98 -5.55 -2.41
N ARG A 28 9.26 -6.18 -3.56
CA ARG A 28 10.43 -5.89 -4.42
C ARG A 28 10.17 -4.92 -5.57
N ASP A 29 8.95 -4.40 -5.70
CA ASP A 29 8.52 -3.59 -6.85
C ASP A 29 8.62 -4.35 -8.19
N GLU A 30 8.30 -5.63 -8.16
CA GLU A 30 8.29 -6.56 -9.30
C GLU A 30 6.84 -6.88 -9.72
N PRO A 31 6.62 -7.37 -10.97
CA PRO A 31 5.31 -7.85 -11.38
C PRO A 31 4.78 -8.96 -10.45
N ALA A 32 3.73 -8.63 -9.69
CA ALA A 32 3.22 -9.47 -8.60
C ALA A 32 2.06 -10.40 -9.00
N GLY A 33 1.37 -10.13 -10.13
CA GLY A 33 0.14 -10.84 -10.49
C GLY A 33 -0.99 -10.59 -9.49
N HIS A 34 -1.87 -11.56 -9.31
CA HIS A 34 -2.94 -11.52 -8.31
C HIS A 34 -3.26 -12.89 -7.74
N SER A 35 -3.83 -12.91 -6.55
CA SER A 35 -4.37 -14.09 -5.87
C SER A 35 -5.84 -13.85 -5.50
N PRO A 36 -6.57 -14.86 -4.97
CA PRO A 36 -7.93 -14.67 -4.48
C PRO A 36 -8.05 -13.63 -3.34
N ARG A 37 -6.96 -13.38 -2.60
CA ARG A 37 -6.93 -12.52 -1.42
C ARG A 37 -6.20 -11.21 -1.65
N PHE A 38 -5.12 -11.21 -2.43
CA PHE A 38 -4.27 -10.06 -2.67
C PHE A 38 -4.16 -9.71 -4.14
N HIS A 39 -4.11 -8.42 -4.43
CA HIS A 39 -3.76 -7.91 -5.76
C HIS A 39 -3.18 -6.51 -5.64
N VAL A 40 -2.53 -6.05 -6.72
CA VAL A 40 -1.89 -4.73 -6.77
C VAL A 40 -2.67 -3.81 -7.69
N GLU A 41 -3.01 -2.62 -7.20
CA GLU A 41 -3.62 -1.53 -7.95
C GLU A 41 -2.76 -0.28 -7.86
N ARG A 42 -2.06 0.05 -8.95
CA ARG A 42 -1.13 1.18 -9.00
C ARG A 42 -0.11 1.09 -7.84
N PRO A 43 0.09 2.06 -6.92
CA PRO A 43 1.05 1.85 -5.84
C PRO A 43 0.46 1.09 -4.65
N THR A 44 -0.76 0.54 -4.74
CA THR A 44 -1.48 0.03 -3.57
C THR A 44 -1.63 -1.48 -3.61
N LEU A 45 -1.27 -2.14 -2.51
CA LEU A 45 -1.61 -3.53 -2.27
C LEU A 45 -3.02 -3.59 -1.67
N ILE A 46 -3.91 -4.30 -2.34
CA ILE A 46 -5.29 -4.52 -1.91
C ILE A 46 -5.41 -5.93 -1.33
N VAL A 47 -6.15 -6.04 -0.23
CA VAL A 47 -6.52 -7.28 0.44
C VAL A 47 -8.04 -7.40 0.53
N GLY A 48 -8.57 -8.62 0.41
CA GLY A 48 -10.01 -8.87 0.53
C GLY A 48 -10.83 -8.14 -0.54
N ARG A 49 -10.23 -7.88 -1.70
CA ARG A 49 -10.77 -7.16 -2.87
C ARG A 49 -11.00 -5.66 -2.72
N THR A 50 -11.08 -5.12 -1.50
CA THR A 50 -11.48 -3.71 -1.31
C THR A 50 -10.66 -2.93 -0.29
N PHE A 51 -9.81 -3.57 0.51
CA PHE A 51 -9.07 -2.89 1.57
C PHE A 51 -7.63 -2.66 1.17
N ALA A 52 -7.14 -1.42 1.27
CA ALA A 52 -5.72 -1.15 1.12
C ALA A 52 -4.94 -1.70 2.33
N ALA A 53 -4.03 -2.63 2.07
CA ALA A 53 -3.11 -3.21 3.06
C ALA A 53 -1.78 -2.45 3.10
N ALA A 54 -1.30 -1.95 1.96
CA ALA A 54 -0.07 -1.17 1.89
C ALA A 54 -0.08 -0.18 0.72
N ILE A 55 0.74 0.87 0.82
CA ILE A 55 0.93 1.89 -0.22
C ILE A 55 2.42 2.09 -0.47
N ARG A 56 2.86 2.00 -1.72
CA ARG A 56 4.20 2.38 -2.16
C ARG A 56 4.30 3.89 -2.30
N VAL A 57 5.23 4.49 -1.55
CA VAL A 57 5.55 5.93 -1.62
C VAL A 57 6.93 6.20 -2.19
N GLY A 58 7.71 5.14 -2.45
CA GLY A 58 8.98 5.18 -3.17
C GLY A 58 9.43 3.76 -3.54
N PRO A 59 10.49 3.58 -4.34
CA PRO A 59 10.91 2.26 -4.82
C PRO A 59 11.09 1.24 -3.69
N ARG A 60 11.66 1.69 -2.58
CA ARG A 60 11.94 0.88 -1.37
C ARG A 60 11.32 1.49 -0.11
N THR A 61 10.16 2.13 -0.26
CA THR A 61 9.46 2.76 0.86
C THR A 61 7.96 2.50 0.76
N LEU A 62 7.41 1.94 1.83
CA LEU A 62 6.03 1.50 1.92
C LEU A 62 5.38 2.04 3.19
N LEU A 63 4.09 2.32 3.11
CA LEU A 63 3.20 2.47 4.25
C LEU A 63 2.41 1.18 4.40
N VAL A 64 2.41 0.55 5.57
CA VAL A 64 1.63 -0.66 5.87
C VAL A 64 0.50 -0.29 6.82
N ARG A 65 -0.72 -0.72 6.49
CA ARG A 65 -1.90 -0.36 7.28
C ARG A 65 -1.96 -1.16 8.58
N ASP A 66 -2.23 -0.46 9.68
CA ASP A 66 -2.32 -1.02 11.03
C ASP A 66 -3.75 -1.42 11.41
N ASP A 67 -4.75 -0.69 10.91
CA ASP A 67 -6.16 -0.81 11.31
C ASP A 67 -7.02 -1.65 10.33
N LEU A 68 -6.52 -2.81 9.91
CA LEU A 68 -7.32 -3.73 9.10
C LEU A 68 -8.47 -4.34 9.92
N PRO A 69 -9.63 -4.64 9.30
CA PRO A 69 -10.71 -5.40 9.95
C PRO A 69 -10.22 -6.74 10.50
N ASP A 70 -10.84 -7.24 11.58
CA ASP A 70 -10.40 -8.45 12.31
C ASP A 70 -10.24 -9.69 11.41
N ASP A 71 -11.11 -9.86 10.42
CA ASP A 71 -11.06 -10.97 9.46
C ASP A 71 -9.87 -10.89 8.48
N LEU A 72 -9.31 -9.69 8.32
CA LEU A 72 -8.15 -9.39 7.47
C LEU A 72 -6.89 -9.08 8.28
N ALA A 73 -6.96 -8.98 9.61
CA ALA A 73 -5.83 -8.68 10.49
C ALA A 73 -4.60 -9.60 10.28
N PRO A 74 -4.75 -10.91 10.00
CA PRO A 74 -3.60 -11.76 9.67
C PRO A 74 -2.82 -11.31 8.43
N ALA A 75 -3.46 -10.58 7.50
CA ALA A 75 -2.79 -10.06 6.31
C ALA A 75 -1.66 -9.11 6.63
N LYS A 76 -1.77 -8.34 7.72
CA LYS A 76 -0.71 -7.41 8.14
C LYS A 76 0.59 -8.17 8.37
N ALA A 77 0.54 -9.25 9.16
CA ALA A 77 1.71 -10.06 9.48
C ALA A 77 2.35 -10.69 8.23
N GLU A 78 1.54 -11.17 7.28
CA GLU A 78 2.03 -11.73 6.01
C GLU A 78 2.72 -10.67 5.14
N VAL A 79 2.16 -9.46 5.08
CA VAL A 79 2.78 -8.32 4.38
C VAL A 79 4.11 -7.97 5.04
N GLU A 80 4.13 -7.80 6.36
CA GLU A 80 5.35 -7.46 7.12
C GLU A 80 6.45 -8.52 6.95
N GLU A 81 6.10 -9.80 6.97
CA GLU A 81 7.03 -10.90 6.72
C GLU A 81 7.65 -10.80 5.32
N ALA A 82 6.84 -10.50 4.29
CA ALA A 82 7.33 -10.29 2.93
C ALA A 82 8.27 -9.08 2.83
N LEU A 83 7.99 -7.99 3.57
CA LEU A 83 8.85 -6.80 3.61
C LEU A 83 10.19 -7.10 4.29
N VAL A 84 10.18 -7.83 5.40
CA VAL A 84 11.40 -8.30 6.06
C VAL A 84 12.22 -9.19 5.11
N GLY A 85 11.56 -10.09 4.38
CA GLY A 85 12.19 -10.92 3.35
C GLY A 85 12.75 -10.13 2.15
N ALA A 86 12.29 -8.89 1.95
CA ALA A 86 12.84 -7.95 0.97
C ALA A 86 13.92 -7.02 1.57
N GLY A 87 14.30 -7.22 2.84
CA GLY A 87 15.33 -6.43 3.52
C GLY A 87 14.83 -5.09 4.05
N MET A 88 13.52 -4.88 4.14
CA MET A 88 12.95 -3.67 4.74
C MET A 88 12.80 -3.82 6.26
N THR A 89 12.85 -2.70 6.94
CA THR A 89 12.57 -2.57 8.37
C THR A 89 11.51 -1.50 8.60
N ARG A 90 10.83 -1.60 9.74
CA ARG A 90 9.88 -0.59 10.19
C ARG A 90 10.62 0.55 10.88
N PHE A 91 10.42 1.78 10.43
CA PHE A 91 11.10 2.97 10.96
C PHE A 91 10.22 3.82 11.88
N ASP A 92 8.92 3.86 11.62
CA ASP A 92 7.98 4.70 12.36
C ASP A 92 6.62 4.01 12.45
N GLU A 93 6.08 3.88 13.66
CA GLU A 93 4.75 3.31 13.89
C GLU A 93 3.72 4.44 13.85
N GLN A 94 2.59 4.20 13.18
CA GLN A 94 1.48 5.16 13.12
C GLN A 94 1.92 6.57 12.69
N THR A 95 2.75 6.65 11.64
CA THR A 95 3.38 7.90 11.22
C THR A 95 2.33 8.94 10.82
N LEU A 96 2.42 10.15 11.40
CA LEU A 96 1.42 11.21 11.19
C LEU A 96 1.35 11.67 9.72
N LEU A 97 2.46 11.58 8.99
CA LEU A 97 2.52 11.94 7.57
C LEU A 97 1.84 10.92 6.65
N ALA A 98 1.47 9.74 7.13
CA ALA A 98 0.76 8.77 6.31
C ALA A 98 -0.70 9.15 6.08
N THR A 99 -1.35 9.83 7.04
CA THR A 99 -2.75 10.27 6.89
C THR A 99 -2.96 11.16 5.65
N PRO A 100 -2.17 12.24 5.42
CA PRO A 100 -2.34 13.03 4.20
C PRO A 100 -2.04 12.23 2.93
N VAL A 101 -1.07 11.30 2.94
CA VAL A 101 -0.79 10.42 1.79
C VAL A 101 -1.98 9.51 1.48
N ALA A 102 -2.52 8.82 2.49
CA ALA A 102 -3.67 7.93 2.34
C ALA A 102 -4.93 8.71 1.92
N LEU A 103 -5.10 9.94 2.39
CA LEU A 103 -6.18 10.82 1.97
C LEU A 103 -6.06 11.22 0.50
N GLN A 104 -4.85 11.59 0.05
CA GLN A 104 -4.60 12.01 -1.33
C GLN A 104 -4.72 10.85 -2.33
N LEU A 105 -4.15 9.68 -2.00
CA LEU A 105 -4.10 8.55 -2.92
C LEU A 105 -5.37 7.70 -2.90
N LEU A 106 -6.01 7.56 -1.74
CA LEU A 106 -7.11 6.60 -1.53
C LEU A 106 -8.39 7.25 -0.98
N GLY A 107 -8.37 8.54 -0.63
CA GLY A 107 -9.50 9.19 0.03
C GLY A 107 -9.74 8.74 1.48
N LEU A 108 -8.80 8.02 2.09
CA LEU A 108 -8.94 7.46 3.43
C LEU A 108 -8.59 8.50 4.51
N ARG A 109 -9.53 8.75 5.44
CA ARG A 109 -9.42 9.82 6.45
C ARG A 109 -9.01 9.35 7.84
N LEU A 110 -9.26 8.10 8.17
CA LEU A 110 -9.10 7.52 9.51
C LEU A 110 -8.45 6.14 9.36
N SER A 111 -7.16 6.14 9.10
CA SER A 111 -6.37 4.91 8.93
C SER A 111 -4.98 5.14 9.48
N SER A 112 -4.47 4.14 10.20
CA SER A 112 -3.15 4.18 10.83
C SER A 112 -2.16 3.41 9.97
N TRP A 113 -0.95 3.94 9.81
CA TRP A 113 0.05 3.34 8.91
C TRP A 113 1.44 3.36 9.53
N ASP A 114 2.16 2.27 9.34
CA ASP A 114 3.56 2.13 9.71
C ASP A 114 4.44 2.43 8.50
N LEU A 115 5.54 3.17 8.69
CA LEU A 115 6.54 3.43 7.66
C LEU A 115 7.58 2.30 7.61
N TRP A 116 7.75 1.73 6.43
CA TRP A 116 8.72 0.69 6.14
C TRP A 116 9.67 1.13 5.03
N GLY A 117 10.93 0.72 5.12
CA GLY A 117 11.90 0.90 4.04
C GLY A 117 13.25 0.25 4.33
N VAL A 118 14.22 0.47 3.44
CA VAL A 118 15.60 -0.05 3.59
C VAL A 118 16.55 0.98 4.19
N ASP A 119 16.30 2.27 3.91
CA ASP A 119 17.07 3.39 4.42
C ASP A 119 16.13 4.44 5.03
N ILE A 120 16.44 4.91 6.24
CA ILE A 120 15.56 5.78 7.01
C ILE A 120 15.45 7.17 6.38
N ASP A 121 16.54 7.74 5.90
CA ASP A 121 16.56 9.08 5.33
C ASP A 121 15.81 9.09 3.99
N GLU A 122 16.03 8.06 3.17
CA GLU A 122 15.28 7.84 1.93
C GLU A 122 13.79 7.66 2.21
N ALA A 123 13.42 6.84 3.21
CA ALA A 123 12.02 6.57 3.54
C ALA A 123 11.28 7.84 3.95
N PHE A 124 11.86 8.66 4.82
CA PHE A 124 11.25 9.92 5.22
C PHE A 124 11.25 10.97 4.10
N ALA A 125 12.26 10.97 3.22
CA ALA A 125 12.26 11.83 2.03
C ALA A 125 11.12 11.46 1.08
N ASN A 126 10.94 10.17 0.79
CA ASN A 126 9.86 9.64 -0.04
C ASN A 126 8.49 9.94 0.56
N LEU A 127 8.32 9.72 1.88
CA LEU A 127 7.07 10.02 2.58
C LEU A 127 6.70 11.51 2.50
N ARG A 128 7.66 12.40 2.72
CA ARG A 128 7.45 13.85 2.58
C ARG A 128 7.09 14.24 1.15
N ALA A 129 7.78 13.66 0.15
CA ALA A 129 7.49 13.91 -1.26
C ALA A 129 6.08 13.45 -1.63
N ALA A 130 5.68 12.25 -1.19
CA ALA A 130 4.33 11.72 -1.41
C ALA A 130 3.25 12.57 -0.73
N CYS A 131 3.55 13.19 0.40
CA CYS A 131 2.60 14.05 1.14
C CYS A 131 2.31 15.40 0.45
N VAL A 132 3.23 15.89 -0.39
CA VAL A 132 3.11 17.18 -1.08
C VAL A 132 2.84 17.05 -2.58
N ALA A 133 2.84 15.83 -3.10
CA ALA A 133 2.55 15.57 -4.49
C ALA A 133 1.09 15.88 -4.80
N ASP A 134 0.83 16.58 -5.91
CA ASP A 134 -0.53 16.71 -6.41
C ASP A 134 -1.06 15.31 -6.78
N PRO A 135 -2.32 14.98 -6.43
CA PRO A 135 -2.90 13.72 -6.85
C PRO A 135 -2.88 13.65 -8.37
N PRO A 136 -2.52 12.51 -8.99
CA PRO A 136 -2.55 12.38 -10.43
C PRO A 136 -3.94 12.73 -10.95
N SER A 137 -4.00 13.60 -11.96
CA SER A 137 -5.25 14.00 -12.60
C SER A 137 -5.99 12.75 -13.08
N PRO A 138 -7.28 12.58 -12.76
CA PRO A 138 -8.07 11.44 -13.24
C PRO A 138 -8.33 11.47 -14.75
N PHE A 139 -7.81 12.48 -15.47
CA PHE A 139 -8.02 12.72 -16.90
C PHE A 139 -6.72 12.84 -17.72
N ALA A 140 -5.58 12.43 -17.18
CA ALA A 140 -4.29 12.42 -17.89
C ALA A 140 -4.03 11.10 -18.63
#